data_AF-A0A1G7I542-F1
#
_entry.id   AF-A0A1G7I542-F1
#
_cell.length_a   1.000
_cell.length_b   1.000
_cell.length_c   1.000
_cell.angle_alpha   90.00
_cell.angle_beta   90.00
_cell.angle_gamma   90.00
#
_symmetry.space_group_name_H-M   'P 1'
#
loop_
_entity.id
_entity.type
_entity.pdbx_description
1 polymer ?
#
loop_
_entity_poly.entity_id
_entity_poly.type
_entity_poly.pdbx_seq_one_letter_code
_entity_poly.pdbx_strand_id
1 'polypeptide(L)'
;MIFDKDENTTIVYQENPTLNIFLENLSKGYENIKNDHIIINLFSFSKITKNDILEFLDISNTHKKANKSFVLVTDAVSYEDVPDHISVAPSIQEAKDIIEMEEIERDLGI
;
A
#
# COMPACT_ATOMS: atom_id res chain seq x y z
N MET A 1 -10.03 10.07 -5.30
CA MET A 1 -9.42 8.73 -5.23
C MET A 1 -9.80 8.00 -6.49
N ILE A 2 -8.82 7.40 -7.15
CA ILE A 2 -8.99 6.58 -8.34
C ILE A 2 -8.51 5.19 -7.98
N PHE A 3 -9.33 4.19 -8.28
CA PHE A 3 -8.97 2.78 -8.14
C PHE A 3 -8.69 2.23 -9.53
N ASP A 4 -7.47 1.80 -9.77
CA ASP A 4 -7.06 1.13 -11.00
C ASP A 4 -6.85 -0.34 -10.67
N LYS A 5 -7.66 -1.20 -11.27
CA LYS A 5 -7.67 -2.63 -10.97
C LYS A 5 -6.95 -3.40 -12.06
N ASP A 6 -5.95 -4.16 -11.65
CA ASP A 6 -5.15 -5.05 -12.49
C ASP A 6 -5.17 -6.45 -11.88
N GLU A 7 -5.94 -7.35 -12.50
CA GLU A 7 -6.20 -8.72 -12.01
C GLU A 7 -6.69 -8.76 -10.54
N ASN A 8 -5.83 -9.24 -9.65
CA ASN A 8 -6.07 -9.35 -8.20
C ASN A 8 -5.46 -8.19 -7.42
N THR A 9 -4.93 -7.16 -8.08
CA THR A 9 -4.28 -6.01 -7.47
C THR A 9 -5.08 -4.75 -7.77
N THR A 10 -5.35 -3.94 -6.75
CA THR A 10 -5.89 -2.59 -6.90
C THR A 10 -4.82 -1.56 -6.56
N ILE A 11 -4.51 -0.70 -7.52
CA ILE A 11 -3.65 0.47 -7.33
C ILE A 11 -4.54 1.66 -6.97
N VAL A 12 -4.27 2.26 -5.82
CA VAL A 12 -4.99 3.42 -5.31
C VAL A 12 -4.18 4.67 -5.63
N TYR A 13 -4.77 5.55 -6.44
CA TYR A 13 -4.24 6.87 -6.72
C TYR A 13 -5.09 7.94 -6.05
N GLN A 14 -4.47 9.08 -5.83
CA GLN A 14 -5.13 10.22 -5.24
C GLN A 14 -4.64 11.53 -5.90
N GLU A 15 -5.56 12.49 -6.12
CA GLU A 15 -5.25 13.73 -6.83
C GLU A 15 -4.90 14.91 -5.89
N ASN A 16 -5.88 15.47 -5.16
CA ASN A 16 -5.72 16.77 -4.44
C ASN A 16 -5.98 16.87 -2.90
N PRO A 17 -6.24 15.80 -2.13
CA PRO A 17 -6.44 15.91 -0.69
C PRO A 17 -5.13 15.85 0.08
N THR A 18 -5.17 16.36 1.31
CA THR A 18 -4.16 16.08 2.33
C THR A 18 -4.13 14.59 2.65
N LEU A 19 -3.02 14.12 3.25
CA LEU A 19 -2.88 12.73 3.67
C LEU A 19 -4.04 12.27 4.58
N ASN A 20 -4.46 13.10 5.54
CA ASN A 20 -5.56 12.78 6.44
C ASN A 20 -6.88 12.51 5.70
N ILE A 21 -7.21 13.34 4.72
CA ILE A 21 -8.41 13.15 3.89
C ILE A 21 -8.26 11.90 3.03
N PHE A 22 -7.04 11.60 2.56
CA PHE A 22 -6.77 10.37 1.84
C PHE A 22 -6.99 9.13 2.71
N LEU A 23 -6.46 9.10 3.94
CA LEU A 23 -6.67 8.00 4.90
C LEU A 23 -8.15 7.81 5.23
N GLU A 24 -8.91 8.90 5.42
CA GLU A 24 -10.35 8.83 5.64
C GLU A 24 -11.09 8.21 4.44
N ASN A 25 -10.74 8.64 3.23
CA ASN A 25 -11.33 8.11 2.00
C ASN A 25 -10.93 6.66 1.75
N LEU A 26 -9.69 6.29 2.03
CA LEU A 26 -9.18 4.93 1.93
C LEU A 26 -9.93 4.02 2.90
N SER A 27 -10.11 4.45 4.16
CA SER A 27 -10.88 3.72 5.16
C SER A 27 -12.34 3.49 4.72
N LYS A 28 -13.00 4.53 4.18
CA LYS A 28 -14.36 4.41 3.62
C LYS A 28 -14.44 3.51 2.39
N GLY A 29 -13.41 3.53 1.55
CA GLY A 29 -13.32 2.76 0.31
C GLY A 29 -12.79 1.33 0.50
N TYR A 30 -12.20 1.01 1.66
CA TYR A 30 -11.48 -0.23 1.91
C TYR A 30 -12.31 -1.48 1.65
N GLU A 31 -13.59 -1.46 2.05
CA GLU A 31 -14.51 -2.58 1.83
C GLU A 31 -14.64 -3.00 0.36
N ASN A 32 -14.44 -2.08 -0.58
CA ASN A 32 -14.52 -2.36 -2.01
C ASN A 32 -13.25 -3.00 -2.59
N ILE A 33 -12.10 -2.85 -1.91
CA ILE A 33 -10.78 -3.27 -2.40
C ILE A 33 -10.12 -4.32 -1.51
N LYS A 34 -10.70 -4.66 -0.35
CA LYS A 34 -10.13 -5.58 0.65
C LYS A 34 -9.84 -7.00 0.15
N ASN A 35 -10.44 -7.40 -0.97
CA ASN A 35 -10.27 -8.74 -1.56
C ASN A 35 -9.13 -8.80 -2.60
N ASP A 36 -8.54 -7.65 -2.94
CA ASP A 36 -7.41 -7.53 -3.84
C ASP A 36 -6.13 -7.28 -3.01
N HIS A 37 -4.95 -7.47 -3.60
CA HIS A 37 -3.71 -6.85 -3.11
C HIS A 37 -3.80 -5.35 -3.35
N ILE A 38 -3.21 -4.55 -2.47
CA ILE A 38 -3.34 -3.10 -2.52
C ILE A 38 -1.96 -2.46 -2.73
N ILE A 39 -1.87 -1.61 -3.75
CA ILE A 39 -0.75 -0.70 -3.96
C ILE A 39 -1.24 0.72 -3.71
N ILE A 40 -0.64 1.44 -2.77
CA ILE A 40 -0.96 2.85 -2.52
C ILE A 40 0.10 3.72 -3.19
N ASN A 41 -0.29 4.49 -4.21
CA ASN A 41 0.61 5.44 -4.84
C ASN A 41 0.62 6.78 -4.08
N LEU A 42 1.76 7.11 -3.48
CA LEU A 42 1.94 8.35 -2.70
C LEU A 42 2.65 9.48 -3.48
N PHE A 43 2.97 9.30 -4.77
CA PHE A 43 3.68 10.32 -5.56
C PHE A 43 2.90 11.62 -5.76
N SER A 44 1.59 11.62 -5.53
CA SER A 44 0.80 12.86 -5.56
C SER A 44 1.00 13.75 -4.34
N PHE A 45 1.60 13.23 -3.27
CA PHE A 45 1.92 14.02 -2.08
C PHE A 45 3.30 14.67 -2.23
N SER A 46 3.34 16.00 -2.21
CA SER A 46 4.59 16.77 -2.37
C SER A 46 5.64 16.52 -1.28
N LYS A 47 5.22 16.04 -0.10
CA LYS A 47 6.09 15.66 1.02
C LYS A 47 5.44 14.49 1.76
N ILE A 48 6.19 13.41 1.92
CA ILE A 48 5.86 12.28 2.78
C ILE A 48 7.01 12.11 3.77
N THR A 49 6.67 11.97 5.04
CA THR A 49 7.61 11.73 6.13
C THR A 49 7.49 10.30 6.64
N LYS A 50 8.45 9.85 7.46
CA LYS A 50 8.37 8.54 8.13
C LYS A 50 7.09 8.40 8.97
N ASN A 51 6.68 9.47 9.66
CA ASN A 51 5.47 9.46 10.49
C ASN A 51 4.21 9.27 9.63
N ASP A 52 4.18 9.89 8.44
CA ASP A 52 3.06 9.74 7.50
C ASP A 52 2.91 8.28 7.02
N ILE A 53 4.02 7.55 6.91
CA ILE A 53 4.01 6.12 6.56
C ILE A 53 3.45 5.27 7.71
N LEU A 54 3.76 5.63 8.95
CA LEU A 54 3.26 4.90 10.12
C LEU A 54 1.72 4.97 10.25
N GLU A 55 1.08 6.01 9.71
CA GLU A 55 -0.40 6.10 9.67
C GLU A 55 -1.05 4.96 8.85
N PHE A 56 -0.30 4.29 7.98
CA PHE A 56 -0.78 3.13 7.21
C PHE A 56 -0.57 1.79 7.92
N LEU A 57 0.09 1.76 9.09
CA LEU A 57 0.45 0.53 9.77
C LEU A 57 -0.77 -0.34 10.10
N ASP A 58 -1.82 0.26 10.63
CA ASP A 58 -3.02 -0.47 11.07
C ASP A 58 -3.76 -1.11 9.89
N ILE A 59 -3.95 -0.37 8.79
CA ILE A 59 -4.60 -0.90 7.59
C ILE A 59 -3.72 -1.95 6.89
N SER A 60 -2.40 -1.74 6.83
CA SER A 60 -1.44 -2.71 6.30
C SER A 60 -1.51 -4.03 7.07
N ASN A 61 -1.42 -3.98 8.39
CA ASN A 61 -1.51 -5.16 9.25
C ASN A 61 -2.86 -5.88 9.11
N THR A 62 -3.95 -5.11 9.00
CA THR A 62 -5.29 -5.67 8.81
C THR A 62 -5.40 -6.41 7.49
N HIS A 63 -4.83 -5.84 6.44
CA HIS A 63 -4.87 -6.41 5.09
C HIS A 63 -3.96 -7.63 4.95
N LYS A 64 -2.74 -7.58 5.51
CA LYS A 64 -1.81 -8.71 5.57
C LYS A 64 -2.37 -9.90 6.33
N LYS A 65 -3.11 -9.68 7.43
CA LYS A 65 -3.83 -10.74 8.16
C LYS A 65 -4.93 -11.42 7.34
N ALA A 66 -5.43 -10.77 6.29
CA ALA A 66 -6.39 -11.34 5.36
C ALA A 66 -5.71 -12.10 4.20
N ASN A 67 -4.42 -12.44 4.32
CA ASN A 67 -3.58 -13.01 3.27
C ASN A 67 -3.53 -12.14 2.00
N LYS A 68 -3.52 -10.82 2.18
CA LYS A 68 -3.41 -9.86 1.08
C LYS A 68 -2.23 -8.90 1.29
N SER A 69 -1.54 -8.60 0.21
CA SER A 69 -0.37 -7.73 0.21
C SER A 69 -0.78 -6.27 0.25
N PHE A 70 -0.07 -5.45 1.02
CA PHE A 70 -0.28 -4.01 1.10
C PHE A 70 1.07 -3.31 0.94
N VAL A 71 1.25 -2.59 -0.17
CA VAL A 71 2.52 -1.95 -0.53
C VAL A 71 2.34 -0.46 -0.76
N LEU A 72 3.19 0.35 -0.14
CA LEU A 72 3.24 1.79 -0.34
C LEU A 72 4.28 2.13 -1.41
N VAL A 73 3.93 3.00 -2.35
CA VAL A 73 4.84 3.45 -3.41
C VAL A 73 5.24 4.90 -3.18
N THR A 74 6.52 5.12 -2.88
CA THR A 74 7.12 6.44 -2.65
C THR A 74 8.65 6.40 -2.76
N ASP A 75 9.27 7.48 -3.21
CA ASP A 75 10.72 7.70 -3.18
C ASP A 75 11.17 8.58 -2.00
N ALA A 76 10.24 9.04 -1.15
CA ALA A 76 10.52 9.97 -0.06
C ALA A 76 11.11 9.30 1.18
N VAL A 77 10.89 7.99 1.35
CA VAL A 77 11.39 7.19 2.47
C VAL A 77 11.98 5.87 1.96
N SER A 78 13.03 5.38 2.60
CA SER A 78 13.59 4.05 2.32
C SER A 78 12.84 2.97 3.10
N TYR A 79 12.86 1.74 2.61
CA TYR A 79 12.39 0.57 3.37
C TYR A 79 13.17 0.37 4.67
N GLU A 80 14.42 0.84 4.75
CA GLU A 80 15.25 0.82 5.97
C GLU A 80 14.73 1.75 7.08
N ASP A 81 13.87 2.70 6.71
CA ASP A 81 13.37 3.75 7.59
C ASP A 81 12.02 3.43 8.22
N VAL A 82 11.39 2.32 7.82
CA VAL A 82 10.04 1.92 8.21
C VAL A 82 10.08 0.56 8.90
N PRO A 83 9.10 0.25 9.76
CA PRO A 83 9.02 -1.07 10.39
C PRO A 83 8.91 -2.19 9.35
N ASP A 84 9.52 -3.35 9.61
CA ASP A 84 9.50 -4.55 8.74
C ASP A 84 8.10 -4.99 8.29
N HIS A 85 7.07 -4.60 9.05
CA HIS A 85 5.67 -4.91 8.76
C HIS A 85 5.05 -4.04 7.64
N ILE A 86 5.71 -2.94 7.22
CA ILE A 86 5.26 -2.06 6.14
C ILE A 86 6.10 -2.34 4.90
N SER A 87 5.46 -2.79 3.82
CA SER A 87 6.13 -2.97 2.53
C SER A 87 6.15 -1.62 1.80
N VAL A 88 7.34 -1.14 1.42
CA VAL A 88 7.54 0.12 0.68
C VAL A 88 8.38 -0.17 -0.57
N ALA A 89 7.99 0.43 -1.69
CA ALA A 89 8.73 0.37 -2.95
C ALA A 89 8.86 1.76 -3.58
N PRO A 90 9.95 2.04 -4.32
CA PRO A 90 10.13 3.29 -5.05
C PRO A 90 9.32 3.35 -6.36
N SER A 91 8.75 2.23 -6.83
CA SER A 91 7.96 2.21 -8.06
C SER A 91 6.78 1.23 -7.98
N ILE A 92 5.78 1.43 -8.85
CA ILE A 92 4.65 0.50 -8.98
C ILE A 92 5.14 -0.88 -9.45
N GLN A 93 6.14 -0.94 -10.32
CA GLN A 93 6.68 -2.21 -10.79
C GLN A 93 7.29 -3.00 -9.62
N GLU A 94 8.16 -2.36 -8.83
CA GLU A 94 8.75 -3.02 -7.65
C GLU A 94 7.70 -3.40 -6.62
N ALA A 95 6.63 -2.60 -6.46
CA ALA A 95 5.51 -2.99 -5.62
C ALA A 95 4.80 -4.25 -6.12
N LYS A 96 4.65 -4.42 -7.44
CA LYS A 96 4.12 -5.66 -8.02
C LYS A 96 5.07 -6.83 -7.78
N ASP A 97 6.38 -6.63 -7.97
CA ASP A 97 7.39 -7.66 -7.73
C ASP A 97 7.37 -8.13 -6.25
N ILE A 98 7.15 -7.21 -5.29
CA ILE A 98 6.95 -7.56 -3.87
C ILE A 98 5.69 -8.41 -3.67
N ILE A 99 4.57 -8.03 -4.30
CA ILE A 99 3.32 -8.79 -4.20
C ILE A 99 3.53 -10.21 -4.73
N GLU A 100 4.16 -10.36 -5.89
CA GLU A 100 4.47 -11.67 -6.48
C GLU A 100 5.35 -12.52 -5.57
N MET A 101 6.38 -11.92 -4.95
CA MET A 101 7.23 -12.63 -3.99
C MET A 101 6.43 -13.09 -2.77
N GLU A 102 5.63 -12.21 -2.17
CA GLU A 102 4.82 -12.54 -0.99
C GLU A 102 3.72 -13.59 -1.33
N GLU A 103 3.17 -13.60 -2.55
CA GLU A 103 2.24 -14.63 -3.03
C GLU A 103 2.93 -16.01 -3.04
N ILE A 104 4.13 -16.08 -3.60
CA ILE A 104 4.92 -17.32 -3.66
C ILE A 104 5.23 -17.83 -2.24
N GLU A 105 5.63 -16.94 -1.32
CA GLU A 105 5.91 -17.30 0.07
C GLU A 105 4.65 -17.85 0.76
N ARG A 106 3.48 -17.20 0.57
CA ARG A 106 2.21 -17.68 1.09
C ARG A 106 1.81 -19.04 0.53
N ASP A 107 2.00 -19.27 -0.77
CA ASP A 107 1.71 -20.54 -1.43
C ASP A 107 2.62 -21.68 -0.92
N LEU A 108 3.87 -21.34 -0.58
CA LEU A 108 4.82 -22.25 0.05
C LEU A 108 4.59 -22.43 1.55
N GLY A 109 3.72 -21.61 2.17
CA GLY A 109 3.42 -21.64 3.59
C GLY A 109 4.58 -21.22 4.48
N ILE A 110 5.45 -20.33 3.98
CA ILE A 110 6.63 -19.80 4.68
C ILE A 110 6.43 -18.34 5.12
#